data_AF-A0A8H4B0J7-F1
#
_entry.id   AF-A0A8H4B0J7-F1
#
_cell.length_a   1.000
_cell.length_b   1.000
_cell.length_c   1.000
_cell.angle_alpha   90.00
_cell.angle_beta   90.00
_cell.angle_gamma   90.00
#
_symmetry.space_group_name_H-M   'P 1'
#
loop_
_entity.id
_entity.type
_entity.pdbx_description
1 polymer ?
#
loop_
_entity_poly.entity_id
_entity_poly.type
_entity_poly.pdbx_seq_one_letter_code
_entity_poly.pdbx_strand_id
1 'polypeptide(L)'
;MPHYSILSSVNGIDLLFTRCYSSKFYVSYRNNRVILTIPTVRDIFNYGKKAPQTCFILFRNVIQDSVTSLNLRIERQDLSKHCSNFWKQLKVADMQLIDEFKRVARLAAQNLYSEIRIVNVNINYSVAAPVRRPIMIDAKNDDEGLQDLLRDLFVEVLPSPFLHD
;
A
#
# COMPACT_ATOMS: atom_id res chain seq x y z
N MET A 1 2.98 3.96 24.40
CA MET A 1 3.32 4.07 22.97
C MET A 1 4.07 5.37 22.77
N PRO A 2 5.29 5.36 22.19
CA PRO A 2 6.08 6.57 22.06
C PRO A 2 5.47 7.52 21.02
N HIS A 3 5.50 8.81 21.35
CA HIS A 3 5.27 9.88 20.39
C HIS A 3 6.43 9.93 19.40
N TYR A 4 6.13 10.03 18.11
CA TYR A 4 7.16 10.17 17.07
C TYR A 4 6.67 11.03 15.92
N SER A 5 7.63 11.59 15.17
CA SER A 5 7.38 12.27 13.91
C SER A 5 8.38 11.80 12.87
N ILE A 6 7.89 11.51 11.68
CA ILE A 6 8.64 11.04 10.53
C ILE A 6 8.54 12.11 9.45
N LEU A 7 9.68 12.60 8.99
CA LEU A 7 9.77 13.59 7.92
C LEU A 7 9.98 12.88 6.57
N SER A 8 9.30 13.40 5.54
CA SER A 8 9.56 13.03 4.16
C SER A 8 9.63 14.29 3.30
N SER A 9 10.78 14.52 2.67
CA SER A 9 11.02 15.64 1.77
C SER A 9 11.16 15.14 0.34
N VAL A 10 10.32 15.63 -0.57
CA VAL A 10 10.35 15.30 -2.01
C VAL A 10 10.02 16.55 -2.79
N ASN A 11 10.88 16.91 -3.76
CA ASN A 11 10.67 18.06 -4.65
C ASN A 11 10.32 19.38 -3.92
N GLY A 12 10.96 19.63 -2.77
CA GLY A 12 10.75 20.84 -1.96
C GLY A 12 9.42 20.86 -1.18
N ILE A 13 8.70 19.74 -1.14
CA ILE A 13 7.52 19.55 -0.29
C ILE A 13 7.93 18.69 0.91
N ASP A 14 7.70 19.22 2.10
CA ASP A 14 8.00 18.54 3.36
C ASP A 14 6.71 18.10 4.05
N LEU A 15 6.47 16.79 4.08
CA LEU A 15 5.36 16.20 4.80
C LEU A 15 5.85 15.55 6.10
N LEU A 16 5.13 15.80 7.19
CA LEU A 16 5.35 15.12 8.47
C LEU A 16 4.23 14.12 8.72
N PHE A 17 4.61 12.89 9.06
CA PHE A 17 3.71 11.90 9.65
C PHE A 17 3.98 11.84 11.16
N THR A 18 2.98 12.10 12.00
CA THR A 18 3.15 12.20 13.45
C THR A 18 2.16 11.29 14.19
N ARG A 19 2.65 10.51 15.16
CA ARG A 19 1.82 9.83 16.16
C ARG A 19 1.84 10.61 17.46
N CYS A 20 0.68 11.08 17.90
CA CYS A 20 0.54 11.74 19.20
C CYS A 20 0.26 10.75 20.33
N TYR A 21 0.47 11.19 21.58
CA TYR A 21 0.24 10.41 22.80
C TYR A 21 -1.18 9.82 22.91
N SER A 22 -2.18 10.44 22.28
CA SER A 22 -3.56 9.95 22.22
C SER A 22 -3.77 8.82 21.17
N SER A 23 -2.70 8.20 20.66
CA SER A 23 -2.73 7.23 19.55
C SER A 23 -3.43 7.74 18.28
N LYS A 24 -3.46 9.07 18.09
CA LYS A 24 -3.94 9.70 16.86
C LYS A 24 -2.77 9.92 15.92
N PHE A 25 -3.00 9.65 14.64
CA PHE A 25 -2.04 9.88 13.57
C PHE A 25 -2.39 11.18 12.85
N TYR A 26 -1.37 11.91 12.43
CA TYR A 26 -1.52 13.16 11.70
C TYR A 26 -0.59 13.18 10.50
N VAL A 27 -1.09 13.75 9.40
CA VAL A 27 -0.24 14.22 8.31
C VAL A 27 -0.22 15.74 8.38
N SER A 28 0.97 16.32 8.37
CA SER A 28 1.18 17.75 8.52
C SER A 28 2.01 18.31 7.37
N TYR A 29 1.68 19.52 6.96
CA TYR A 29 2.44 20.32 6.02
C TYR A 29 2.46 21.77 6.50
N ARG A 30 3.66 22.33 6.69
CA ARG A 30 3.85 23.64 7.32
C ARG A 30 3.10 23.69 8.67
N ASN A 31 2.20 24.65 8.85
CA ASN A 31 1.42 24.84 10.08
C ASN A 31 0.05 24.15 10.06
N ASN A 32 -0.29 23.43 8.99
CA ASN A 32 -1.55 22.72 8.86
C ASN A 32 -1.36 21.23 9.14
N ARG A 33 -2.34 20.62 9.80
CA ARG A 33 -2.37 19.18 10.07
C ARG A 33 -3.77 18.62 9.87
N VAL A 34 -3.83 17.38 9.39
CA VAL A 34 -5.06 16.62 9.24
C VAL A 34 -4.91 15.32 10.00
N ILE A 35 -6.00 14.88 10.65
CA ILE A 35 -6.04 13.58 11.32
C ILE A 35 -6.06 12.50 10.25
N LEU A 36 -5.13 11.57 10.35
CA LEU A 36 -5.10 10.37 9.54
C LEU A 36 -5.91 9.28 10.24
N THR A 37 -6.94 8.80 9.56
CA THR A 37 -7.79 7.71 10.05
C THR A 37 -7.50 6.45 9.26
N ILE A 38 -7.21 5.35 9.96
CA ILE A 38 -7.05 4.04 9.34
C ILE A 38 -8.43 3.59 8.83
N PRO A 39 -8.58 3.23 7.55
CA PRO A 39 -9.86 2.85 6.98
C PRO A 39 -10.34 1.54 7.59
N THR A 40 -11.65 1.41 7.75
CA THR A 40 -12.28 0.13 8.10
C THR A 40 -12.48 -0.71 6.84
N VAL A 41 -12.74 -2.01 7.04
CA VAL A 41 -13.08 -2.92 5.93
C VAL A 41 -14.30 -2.42 5.15
N ARG A 42 -15.29 -1.83 5.83
CA ARG A 42 -16.49 -1.25 5.19
C ARG A 42 -16.13 -0.08 4.29
N ASP A 43 -15.23 0.80 4.73
CA ASP A 43 -14.79 1.94 3.93
C ASP A 43 -14.15 1.47 2.63
N ILE A 44 -13.37 0.39 2.69
CA ILE A 44 -12.70 -0.19 1.52
C ILE A 44 -13.70 -0.68 0.46
N PHE A 45 -14.80 -1.31 0.88
CA PHE A 45 -15.83 -1.78 -0.03
C PHE A 45 -16.60 -0.66 -0.72
N ASN A 46 -16.84 0.45 -0.02
CA ASN A 46 -17.53 1.59 -0.58
C ASN A 46 -16.75 2.27 -1.73
N TYR A 47 -15.44 2.02 -1.85
CA TYR A 47 -14.64 2.51 -2.99
C TYR A 47 -14.90 1.77 -4.31
N GLY A 48 -15.79 0.77 -4.35
CA GLY A 48 -16.30 0.16 -5.59
C GLY A 48 -15.24 -0.56 -6.45
N LYS A 49 -14.11 -0.98 -5.86
CA LYS A 49 -13.03 -1.61 -6.61
C LYS A 49 -13.30 -3.10 -6.84
N LYS A 50 -13.08 -3.55 -8.08
CA LYS A 50 -13.24 -4.95 -8.53
C LYS A 50 -12.17 -5.91 -8.01
N ALA A 51 -11.05 -5.37 -7.51
CA ALA A 51 -9.95 -6.14 -6.95
C ALA A 51 -9.54 -5.55 -5.58
N PRO A 52 -9.09 -6.37 -4.63
CA PRO A 52 -8.73 -5.89 -3.32
C PRO A 52 -7.43 -5.10 -3.39
N GLN A 53 -7.38 -4.04 -2.61
CA GLN A 53 -6.21 -3.20 -2.52
C GLN A 53 -5.18 -3.84 -1.59
N THR A 54 -3.91 -3.71 -1.95
CA THR A 54 -2.79 -4.14 -1.12
C THR A 54 -2.65 -3.20 0.09
N CYS A 55 -1.98 -3.63 1.16
CA CYS A 55 -1.86 -2.81 2.37
C CYS A 55 -1.14 -1.48 2.12
N PHE A 56 -0.11 -1.48 1.26
CA PHE A 56 0.59 -0.26 0.87
C PHE A 56 -0.29 0.68 0.04
N ILE A 57 -1.13 0.13 -0.85
CA ILE A 57 -2.07 0.94 -1.64
C ILE A 57 -3.14 1.56 -0.73
N LEU A 58 -3.62 0.83 0.28
CA LEU A 58 -4.52 1.38 1.29
C LEU A 58 -3.88 2.52 2.05
N PHE A 59 -2.67 2.32 2.58
CA PHE A 59 -1.90 3.36 3.25
C PHE A 59 -1.74 4.60 2.37
N ARG A 60 -1.31 4.41 1.12
CA ARG A 60 -1.15 5.50 0.16
C ARG A 60 -2.44 6.29 -0.05
N ASN A 61 -3.58 5.62 -0.20
CA ASN A 61 -4.86 6.30 -0.42
C ASN A 61 -5.22 7.20 0.77
N VAL A 62 -4.99 6.72 1.99
CA VAL A 62 -5.22 7.52 3.20
C VAL A 62 -4.29 8.75 3.27
N ILE A 63 -3.03 8.60 2.88
CA ILE A 63 -2.10 9.73 2.77
C ILE A 63 -2.57 10.69 1.68
N GLN A 64 -3.03 10.19 0.53
CA GLN A 64 -3.58 11.01 -0.54
C GLN A 64 -4.78 11.84 -0.07
N ASP A 65 -5.70 11.24 0.68
CA ASP A 65 -6.86 11.93 1.24
C ASP A 65 -6.45 13.01 2.24
N SER A 66 -5.43 12.72 3.06
CA SER A 66 -4.87 13.68 4.01
C SER A 66 -4.20 14.86 3.30
N VAL A 67 -3.41 14.59 2.25
CA VAL A 67 -2.75 15.60 1.41
C VAL A 67 -3.79 16.46 0.68
N THR A 68 -4.85 15.84 0.17
CA THR A 68 -5.97 16.54 -0.48
C THR A 68 -6.70 17.45 0.52
N SER A 69 -6.91 16.97 1.75
CA SER A 69 -7.53 17.73 2.85
C SER A 69 -6.66 18.91 3.32
N LEU A 70 -5.34 18.82 3.14
CA LEU A 70 -4.39 19.92 3.34
C LEU A 70 -4.39 20.93 2.18
N ASN A 71 -5.26 20.76 1.18
CA ASN A 71 -5.31 21.53 -0.07
C ASN A 71 -3.99 21.50 -0.87
N LEU A 72 -3.26 20.39 -0.79
CA LEU A 72 -2.03 20.19 -1.53
C LEU A 72 -2.29 19.41 -2.80
N ARG A 73 -1.74 19.90 -3.91
CA ARG A 73 -1.70 19.19 -5.20
C ARG A 73 -0.29 18.64 -5.38
N ILE A 74 -0.11 17.37 -5.05
CA ILE A 74 1.15 16.65 -5.22
C ILE A 74 0.99 15.70 -6.41
N GLU A 75 1.98 15.68 -7.30
CA GLU A 75 1.98 14.74 -8.41
C GLU A 75 1.97 13.29 -7.91
N ARG A 76 1.35 12.41 -8.69
CA ARG A 76 1.23 10.98 -8.36
C ARG A 76 2.58 10.33 -8.03
N GLN A 77 3.64 10.69 -8.76
CA GLN A 77 4.98 10.14 -8.56
C GLN A 77 5.59 10.57 -7.23
N ASP A 78 5.41 11.83 -6.85
CA ASP A 78 6.01 12.39 -5.64
C ASP A 78 5.24 11.96 -4.40
N LEU A 79 3.92 11.86 -4.51
CA LEU A 79 3.10 11.24 -3.47
C LEU A 79 3.52 9.78 -3.21
N SER A 80 3.80 9.00 -4.27
CA SER A 80 4.33 7.64 -4.12
C SER A 80 5.67 7.66 -3.36
N LYS A 81 6.60 8.56 -3.71
CA LYS A 81 7.89 8.69 -3.01
C LYS A 81 7.70 9.03 -1.53
N HIS A 82 6.81 9.99 -1.22
CA HIS A 82 6.48 10.33 0.15
C HIS A 82 5.95 9.13 0.93
N CYS A 83 5.00 8.39 0.34
CA CYS A 83 4.43 7.20 0.97
C CYS A 83 5.49 6.11 1.20
N SER A 84 6.38 5.86 0.23
CA SER A 84 7.47 4.90 0.39
C SER A 84 8.42 5.30 1.52
N ASN A 85 8.78 6.58 1.62
CA ASN A 85 9.64 7.09 2.69
C ASN A 85 8.99 6.92 4.07
N PHE A 86 7.70 7.23 4.19
CA PHE A 86 6.95 7.00 5.43
C PHE A 86 6.86 5.53 5.77
N TRP A 87 6.51 4.68 4.79
CA TRP A 87 6.34 3.25 5.00
C TRP A 87 7.62 2.57 5.49
N LYS A 88 8.76 2.89 4.86
CA LYS A 88 10.08 2.39 5.29
C LYS A 88 10.39 2.76 6.75
N GLN A 89 10.14 4.02 7.13
CA GLN A 89 10.41 4.50 8.49
C GLN A 89 9.40 3.95 9.52
N LEU A 90 8.13 3.78 9.13
CA LEU A 90 7.08 3.21 9.98
C LEU A 90 7.31 1.74 10.29
N LYS A 91 7.89 0.96 9.38
CA LYS A 91 8.29 -0.44 9.67
C LYS A 91 9.25 -0.53 10.85
N VAL A 92 10.09 0.48 11.06
CA VAL A 92 11.03 0.52 12.19
C VAL A 92 10.40 1.17 13.42
N ALA A 93 9.68 2.29 13.23
CA ALA A 93 9.16 3.09 14.33
C ALA A 93 7.86 2.55 14.96
N ASP A 94 7.00 1.90 14.17
CA ASP A 94 5.64 1.54 14.57
C ASP A 94 5.07 0.38 13.75
N MET A 95 5.64 -0.82 13.96
CA MET A 95 5.19 -2.03 13.25
C MET A 95 3.70 -2.35 13.49
N GLN A 96 3.16 -1.99 14.66
CA GLN A 96 1.74 -2.21 14.97
C GLN A 96 0.80 -1.47 14.02
N LEU A 97 1.17 -0.25 13.60
CA LEU A 97 0.42 0.49 12.59
C LEU A 97 0.45 -0.24 11.24
N ILE A 98 1.62 -0.75 10.84
CA ILE A 98 1.77 -1.53 9.61
C ILE A 98 0.93 -2.80 9.64
N ASP A 99 0.95 -3.52 10.76
CA ASP A 99 0.17 -4.74 10.97
C ASP A 99 -1.33 -4.45 10.91
N GLU A 100 -1.78 -3.30 11.40
CA GLU A 100 -3.18 -2.90 11.30
C GLU A 100 -3.61 -2.65 9.85
N PHE A 101 -2.79 -1.96 9.04
CA PHE A 101 -3.04 -1.83 7.60
C PHE A 101 -3.03 -3.19 6.89
N LYS A 102 -2.12 -4.10 7.24
CA LYS A 102 -2.07 -5.47 6.72
C LYS A 102 -3.33 -6.26 7.08
N ARG A 103 -3.77 -6.18 8.34
CA ARG A 103 -4.99 -6.83 8.84
C ARG A 103 -6.22 -6.37 8.08
N VAL A 104 -6.38 -5.05 7.93
CA VAL A 104 -7.49 -4.45 7.19
C VAL A 104 -7.47 -4.88 5.71
N ALA A 105 -6.31 -4.83 5.05
CA ALA A 105 -6.15 -5.27 3.66
C ALA A 105 -6.55 -6.74 3.46
N ARG A 106 -6.07 -7.62 4.35
CA ARG A 106 -6.36 -9.05 4.31
C ARG A 106 -7.85 -9.32 4.49
N LEU A 107 -8.49 -8.67 5.46
CA LEU A 107 -9.92 -8.84 5.70
C LEU A 107 -10.75 -8.33 4.52
N ALA A 108 -10.37 -7.21 3.91
CA ALA A 108 -11.03 -6.72 2.70
C ALA A 108 -10.86 -7.70 1.53
N ALA A 109 -9.67 -8.29 1.35
CA ALA A 109 -9.43 -9.31 0.33
C ALA A 109 -10.28 -10.57 0.56
N GLN A 110 -10.31 -11.10 1.79
CA GLN A 110 -11.11 -12.28 2.13
C GLN A 110 -12.60 -12.08 1.85
N ASN A 111 -13.14 -10.90 2.18
CA ASN A 111 -14.54 -10.58 1.93
C ASN A 111 -14.86 -10.36 0.45
N LEU A 112 -13.88 -9.98 -0.38
CA LEU A 112 -14.08 -9.84 -1.83
C LEU A 112 -13.97 -11.19 -2.56
N TYR A 113 -13.07 -12.06 -2.10
CA TYR A 113 -12.83 -13.37 -2.70
C TYR A 113 -13.71 -14.50 -2.13
N SER A 114 -14.53 -14.24 -1.11
CA SER A 114 -15.49 -15.23 -0.60
C SER A 114 -16.53 -15.65 -1.65
N GLU A 115 -16.74 -14.85 -2.69
CA GLU A 115 -17.43 -15.27 -3.93
C GLU A 115 -16.45 -15.88 -4.95
N ILE A 116 -15.82 -17.02 -4.63
CA ILE A 116 -15.03 -17.76 -5.62
C ILE A 116 -15.98 -18.28 -6.71
N ARG A 117 -16.02 -17.60 -7.87
CA ARG A 117 -16.59 -18.17 -9.09
C ARG A 117 -15.50 -18.95 -9.82
N ILE A 118 -15.62 -20.26 -9.86
CA ILE A 118 -14.81 -21.09 -10.76
C ILE A 118 -15.22 -20.73 -12.19
N VAL A 119 -14.40 -19.93 -12.87
CA VAL A 119 -14.57 -19.64 -14.29
C VAL A 119 -13.83 -20.74 -15.05
N ASN A 120 -14.60 -21.64 -15.68
CA ASN A 120 -14.02 -22.66 -16.54
C ASN A 120 -13.53 -21.98 -17.82
N VAL A 121 -12.22 -21.78 -17.94
CA VAL A 121 -11.60 -21.21 -19.15
C VAL A 121 -11.31 -22.35 -20.10
N ASN A 122 -12.05 -22.42 -21.21
CA ASN A 122 -11.76 -23.37 -22.27
C ASN A 122 -10.48 -22.89 -23.00
N ILE A 123 -9.33 -23.45 -22.62
CA ILE A 123 -8.04 -23.11 -23.23
C ILE A 123 -8.01 -23.77 -24.62
N ASN A 124 -8.43 -23.03 -25.65
CA ASN A 124 -8.10 -23.37 -27.02
C ASN A 124 -6.61 -23.11 -27.23
N TYR A 125 -5.80 -24.16 -27.20
CA TYR A 125 -4.38 -24.11 -27.53
C TYR A 125 -4.20 -23.68 -28.99
N SER A 126 -4.02 -22.38 -29.24
CA SER A 126 -3.37 -21.89 -30.44
C SER A 126 -2.19 -21.03 -30.03
N VAL A 127 -1.11 -21.70 -29.63
CA VAL A 127 0.12 -21.05 -29.17
C VAL A 127 0.92 -20.61 -30.39
N ALA A 128 0.78 -19.34 -30.79
CA ALA A 128 1.89 -18.65 -31.44
C ALA A 128 2.90 -18.27 -30.35
N ALA A 129 4.11 -18.81 -30.44
CA ALA A 129 5.15 -18.64 -29.41
C ALA A 129 5.43 -17.15 -29.14
N PRO A 130 5.53 -16.71 -27.87
CA PRO A 130 5.84 -15.33 -27.56
C PRO A 130 7.32 -15.03 -27.86
N VAL A 131 7.56 -14.00 -28.69
CA VAL A 131 8.88 -13.45 -28.96
C VAL A 131 9.47 -12.90 -27.66
N ARG A 132 10.44 -13.61 -27.09
CA ARG A 132 11.20 -13.17 -25.90
C ARG A 132 12.06 -11.97 -26.28
N ARG A 133 11.69 -10.77 -25.85
CA ARG A 133 12.64 -9.64 -25.79
C ARG A 133 13.31 -9.65 -24.41
N PRO A 134 14.64 -9.70 -24.32
CA PRO A 134 15.32 -9.62 -23.04
C PRO A 134 15.14 -8.21 -22.47
N ILE A 135 14.49 -8.12 -21.30
CA ILE A 135 14.48 -6.91 -20.49
C ILE A 135 15.80 -6.92 -19.71
N MET A 136 16.73 -6.04 -20.07
CA MET A 136 17.91 -5.79 -19.23
C MET A 136 17.48 -4.89 -18.06
N ILE A 137 17.44 -5.46 -16.87
CA ILE A 137 17.24 -4.73 -15.62
C ILE A 137 18.63 -4.40 -15.08
N ASP A 138 18.99 -3.11 -15.05
CA ASP A 138 20.26 -2.65 -14.49
C ASP A 138 20.18 -2.72 -12.96
N ALA A 139 20.84 -3.72 -12.39
CA ALA A 139 20.82 -4.07 -10.97
C ALA A 139 21.78 -3.18 -10.16
N LYS A 140 21.56 -1.86 -10.21
CA LYS A 140 22.26 -0.91 -9.35
C LYS A 140 21.26 0.06 -8.73
N ASN A 141 20.59 -0.38 -7.66
CA ASN A 141 20.39 0.34 -6.40
C ASN A 141 19.21 -0.23 -5.61
N ASP A 142 19.47 -0.59 -4.35
CA ASP A 142 18.51 -0.72 -3.24
C ASP A 142 17.45 -1.85 -3.34
N ASP A 143 17.91 -3.05 -3.71
CA ASP A 143 17.07 -4.22 -4.00
C ASP A 143 16.26 -4.72 -2.79
N GLU A 144 16.81 -4.71 -1.56
CA GLU A 144 16.09 -5.23 -0.38
C GLU A 144 14.82 -4.42 -0.06
N GLY A 145 14.90 -3.08 -0.12
CA GLY A 145 13.75 -2.22 0.14
C GLY A 145 12.68 -2.30 -0.94
N LEU A 146 13.06 -2.59 -2.19
CA LEU A 146 12.14 -2.80 -3.30
C LEU A 146 11.49 -4.18 -3.21
N GLN A 147 12.26 -5.24 -2.92
CA GLN A 147 11.74 -6.59 -2.74
C GLN A 147 10.76 -6.66 -1.57
N ASP A 148 11.03 -5.99 -0.46
CA ASP A 148 10.12 -5.88 0.67
C ASP A 148 8.83 -5.12 0.33
N LEU A 149 8.95 -4.05 -0.48
CA LEU A 149 7.78 -3.32 -0.98
C LEU A 149 6.95 -4.20 -1.93
N LEU A 150 7.62 -4.96 -2.81
CA LEU A 150 6.97 -5.91 -3.72
C LEU A 150 6.28 -7.03 -2.93
N ARG A 151 6.87 -7.55 -1.86
CA ARG A 151 6.21 -8.51 -0.96
C ARG A 151 5.00 -7.93 -0.25
N ASP A 152 5.08 -6.67 0.20
CA ASP A 152 3.92 -5.99 0.81
C ASP A 152 2.82 -5.64 -0.24
N LEU A 153 3.21 -5.44 -1.50
CA LEU A 153 2.28 -5.23 -2.62
C LEU A 153 1.64 -6.55 -3.06
N PHE A 154 2.40 -7.62 -3.11
CA PHE A 154 1.96 -8.96 -3.48
C PHE A 154 2.01 -9.84 -2.24
N VAL A 155 1.24 -9.48 -1.20
CA VAL A 155 0.91 -10.47 -0.16
C VAL A 155 0.25 -11.62 -0.92
N GLU A 156 0.72 -12.84 -0.70
CA GLU A 156 0.17 -14.05 -1.32
C GLU A 156 -1.35 -14.10 -1.10
N VAL A 157 -2.12 -13.58 -2.06
CA VAL A 157 -3.56 -13.79 -2.18
C VAL A 157 -3.83 -14.92 -3.17
N LEU A 158 -2.85 -15.81 -3.35
CA LEU A 158 -3.10 -17.09 -3.99
C LEU A 158 -3.38 -18.07 -2.86
N PRO A 159 -4.53 -18.77 -2.88
CA PRO A 159 -4.70 -19.93 -2.01
C PRO A 159 -3.50 -20.85 -2.25
N SER A 160 -2.90 -21.33 -1.16
CA SER A 160 -1.90 -22.39 -1.22
C SER A 160 -2.39 -23.46 -2.19
N PRO A 161 -1.58 -23.90 -3.17
CA PRO A 161 -2.00 -24.99 -4.03
C PRO A 161 -2.36 -26.16 -3.11
N PHE A 162 -3.57 -26.69 -3.30
CA PHE A 162 -4.01 -27.93 -2.70
C PHE A 162 -3.05 -29.02 -3.19
N LEU A 163 -1.96 -29.22 -2.45
CA LEU A 163 -1.26 -30.49 -2.42
C LEU A 163 -2.18 -31.39 -1.61
N HIS A 164 -3.08 -32.07 -2.33
CA HIS A 164 -3.60 -33.33 -1.85
C HIS A 164 -2.42 -34.32 -1.79
N ASP A 165 -2.40 -35.07 -0.69
CA ASP A 165 -1.41 -36.07 -0.25
C ASP A 165 -0.60 -36.78 -1.35
#